data_AF-A0A3D1A6S7-F1
#
_entry.id   AF-A0A3D1A6S7-F1
#
_cell.length_a   1.000
_cell.length_b   1.000
_cell.length_c   1.000
_cell.angle_alpha   90.00
_cell.angle_beta   90.00
_cell.angle_gamma   90.00
#
_symmetry.space_group_name_H-M   'P 1'
#
loop_
_entity.id
_entity.type
_entity.pdbx_description
1 polymer ?
#
loop_
_entity_poly.entity_id
_entity_poly.type
_entity_poly.pdbx_seq_one_letter_code
_entity_poly.pdbx_strand_id
1 'polypeptide(L)'
;MKCINCGQENRPTLKFCKKCGGDLTLPPAWFPGWRWHLKTLAWIYLTLIVGFFTVSYLLHKLPPPYDQRQIPPEMTPWLNPHKMPAK
;
A
#
# COMPACT_ATOMS: atom_id res chain seq x y z
N MET A 1 -12.66 -25.29 -13.61
CA MET A 1 -11.72 -24.68 -12.66
C MET A 1 -10.44 -25.46 -12.72
N LYS A 2 -9.34 -24.75 -12.93
CA LYS A 2 -8.03 -25.35 -13.09
C LYS A 2 -7.46 -25.70 -11.72
N CYS A 3 -7.00 -26.94 -11.55
CA CYS A 3 -6.29 -27.33 -10.33
C CYS A 3 -4.93 -26.63 -10.29
N ILE A 4 -4.63 -25.92 -9.21
CA ILE A 4 -3.35 -25.21 -9.04
C ILE A 4 -2.17 -26.19 -8.90
N ASN A 5 -2.42 -27.41 -8.39
CA ASN A 5 -1.37 -28.40 -8.17
C ASN A 5 -0.96 -29.15 -9.47
N CYS A 6 -1.92 -29.60 -10.27
CA CYS A 6 -1.64 -30.44 -11.46
C CYS A 6 -2.08 -29.85 -12.81
N GLY A 7 -2.71 -28.68 -12.82
CA GLY A 7 -3.16 -28.00 -14.03
C GLY A 7 -4.40 -28.61 -14.71
N GLN A 8 -4.97 -29.69 -14.18
CA GLN A 8 -6.17 -30.34 -14.73
C GLN A 8 -7.39 -29.43 -14.65
N GLU A 9 -8.17 -29.36 -15.74
CA GLU A 9 -9.50 -28.74 -15.71
C GLU A 9 -10.52 -29.65 -15.02
N ASN A 10 -11.12 -29.16 -13.94
CA ASN A 10 -12.15 -29.86 -13.17
C ASN A 10 -13.48 -29.10 -13.25
N ARG A 11 -14.60 -29.82 -13.12
CA ARG A 11 -15.93 -29.20 -12.94
C ARG A 11 -15.93 -28.33 -11.67
N PRO A 12 -16.55 -27.15 -11.67
CA PRO A 12 -16.52 -26.22 -10.53
C PRO A 12 -17.20 -26.75 -9.26
N THR A 13 -18.03 -27.78 -9.37
CA THR A 13 -18.73 -28.41 -8.24
C THR A 13 -17.92 -29.49 -7.52
N LEU A 14 -16.72 -29.84 -8.00
CA LEU A 14 -15.88 -30.89 -7.41
C LEU A 14 -15.05 -30.33 -6.25
N LYS A 15 -15.13 -30.98 -5.09
CA LYS A 15 -14.29 -30.66 -3.93
C LYS A 15 -12.84 -31.13 -4.07
N PHE A 16 -12.61 -32.23 -4.80
CA PHE A 16 -11.27 -32.80 -5.02
C PHE A 16 -10.95 -32.91 -6.51
N CYS A 17 -9.68 -32.73 -6.85
CA CYS A 17 -9.20 -32.91 -8.21
C CYS A 17 -9.27 -34.39 -8.64
N LYS A 18 -9.84 -34.67 -9.81
CA LYS A 18 -9.93 -36.05 -10.35
C LYS A 18 -8.57 -36.69 -10.65
N LYS A 19 -7.52 -35.88 -10.88
CA LYS A 19 -6.20 -36.38 -11.30
C LYS A 19 -5.25 -36.56 -10.12
N CYS A 20 -5.08 -35.53 -9.30
CA CYS A 20 -4.10 -35.54 -8.20
C CYS A 20 -4.72 -35.69 -6.80
N GLY A 21 -6.05 -35.73 -6.68
CA GLY A 21 -6.74 -35.80 -5.38
C GLY A 21 -6.67 -34.53 -4.53
N GLY A 22 -6.02 -33.47 -5.00
CA GLY A 22 -5.90 -32.22 -4.25
C GLY A 22 -7.24 -31.54 -4.00
N ASP A 23 -7.44 -31.02 -2.79
CA ASP A 23 -8.63 -30.26 -2.41
C ASP A 23 -8.67 -28.93 -3.18
N LEU A 24 -9.78 -28.68 -3.87
CA LEU A 24 -10.04 -27.51 -4.69
C LEU A 24 -10.74 -26.39 -3.91
N THR A 25 -11.18 -26.65 -2.68
CA THR A 25 -11.86 -25.68 -1.81
C THR A 25 -10.90 -24.92 -0.90
N LEU A 26 -9.72 -25.48 -0.63
CA LEU A 26 -8.71 -24.79 0.17
C LEU A 26 -7.99 -23.73 -0.68
N PRO A 27 -7.76 -22.52 -0.13
CA PRO A 27 -6.85 -21.57 -0.75
C PRO A 27 -5.44 -22.20 -0.83
N PRO A 28 -4.64 -21.85 -1.84
CA PRO A 28 -3.29 -22.38 -1.97
C PRO A 28 -2.46 -22.06 -0.72
N ALA A 29 -1.57 -22.97 -0.33
CA ALA A 29 -0.75 -22.83 0.89
C ALA A 29 0.09 -21.54 0.94
N TRP A 30 0.36 -20.94 -0.22
CA TRP A 30 1.06 -19.66 -0.31
C TRP A 30 0.20 -18.45 0.04
N PHE A 31 -1.13 -18.62 0.21
CA PHE A 31 -2.06 -17.51 0.25
C PHE A 31 -1.93 -16.80 1.59
N PRO A 32 -1.50 -15.53 1.60
CA PRO A 32 -1.19 -14.87 2.85
C PRO A 32 -2.45 -14.63 3.66
N GLY A 33 -2.43 -15.02 4.94
CA GLY A 33 -3.53 -14.74 5.86
C GLY A 33 -3.62 -13.26 6.24
N TRP A 34 -4.64 -12.92 7.03
CA TRP A 34 -4.85 -11.55 7.53
C TRP A 34 -3.65 -11.00 8.32
N ARG A 35 -3.04 -11.84 9.18
CA ARG A 35 -1.83 -11.46 9.95
C ARG A 35 -0.64 -11.12 9.06
N TRP A 36 -0.50 -11.81 7.93
CA TRP A 36 0.54 -11.50 6.94
C TRP A 36 0.28 -10.14 6.31
N HIS A 37 -0.95 -9.90 5.84
CA HIS A 37 -1.33 -8.62 5.24
C HIS A 37 -1.11 -7.44 6.18
N LEU A 38 -1.56 -7.55 7.43
CA LEU A 38 -1.36 -6.52 8.43
C LEU A 38 0.13 -6.22 8.64
N LYS A 39 0.96 -7.26 8.79
CA LYS A 39 2.41 -7.09 8.96
C LYS A 39 3.03 -6.42 7.73
N THR A 40 2.69 -6.88 6.53
CA THR A 40 3.21 -6.34 5.27
C THR A 40 2.82 -4.88 5.10
N LEU A 41 1.55 -4.54 5.29
CA LEU A 41 1.06 -3.16 5.19
C LEU A 41 1.71 -2.26 6.24
N ALA A 42 1.84 -2.72 7.49
CA ALA A 42 2.50 -1.96 8.54
C ALA A 42 3.94 -1.58 8.16
N TRP A 43 4.72 -2.53 7.60
CA TRP A 43 6.07 -2.26 7.14
C TRP A 43 6.13 -1.30 5.95
N ILE A 44 5.24 -1.45 4.98
CA ILE A 44 5.15 -0.54 3.83
C ILE A 44 4.89 0.89 4.31
N TYR A 45 3.85 1.10 5.12
CA TYR A 45 3.50 2.42 5.62
C TYR A 45 4.60 3.00 6.51
N LEU A 46 5.20 2.20 7.40
CA LEU A 46 6.31 2.66 8.25
C LEU A 46 7.48 3.15 7.39
N THR A 47 7.86 2.39 6.36
CA THR A 47 8.96 2.77 5.45
C THR A 47 8.64 4.05 4.69
N LEU A 48 7.42 4.19 4.16
CA LEU A 48 6.98 5.40 3.46
C LEU A 48 6.96 6.63 4.37
N ILE A 49 6.46 6.48 5.60
CA ILE A 49 6.41 7.56 6.59
C ILE A 49 7.83 8.01 6.93
N VAL A 50 8.72 7.08 7.29
CA VAL A 50 10.10 7.40 7.62
C VAL A 50 10.80 8.06 6.43
N GLY A 51 10.67 7.48 5.23
CA GLY A 51 11.25 8.04 4.01
C GLY A 51 10.76 9.46 3.71
N PHE A 52 9.45 9.71 3.83
CA PHE A 52 8.87 11.04 3.65
C PHE A 52 9.46 12.08 4.60
N PHE A 53 9.51 11.77 5.90
CA PHE A 53 10.04 12.69 6.90
C PHE A 53 11.55 12.90 6.75
N THR A 54 12.31 11.85 6.42
CA THR A 54 13.75 11.98 6.14
C THR A 54 14.00 12.88 4.93
N VAL A 55 13.29 12.67 3.83
CA VAL A 55 13.44 13.50 2.63
C VAL A 55 13.02 14.95 2.91
N SER A 56 11.87 15.17 3.56
CA SER A 56 11.42 16.53 3.92
C SER A 56 12.42 17.23 4.84
N TYR A 57 12.97 16.52 5.83
CA TYR A 57 14.01 17.06 6.70
C TYR A 57 15.27 17.48 5.92
N LEU A 58 15.74 16.63 5.01
CA LEU A 58 16.91 16.92 4.17
C LEU A 58 16.65 18.11 3.25
N LEU A 59 15.48 18.18 2.60
CA LEU A 59 15.12 19.28 1.72
C LEU A 59 15.03 20.61 2.47
N HIS A 60 14.58 20.62 3.73
CA HIS A 60 14.59 21.83 4.57
C HIS A 60 15.99 22.27 5.01
N LYS A 61 17.00 21.40 4.93
CA LYS A 61 18.39 21.73 5.29
C LYS A 61 19.22 22.26 4.12
N LEU A 62 18.72 22.17 2.90
CA LEU A 62 19.42 22.68 1.72
C LEU A 62 19.46 24.21 1.73
N PRO A 63 20.48 24.83 1.13
CA PRO A 63 20.51 26.27 0.95
C PRO A 63 19.52 26.71 -0.15
N PRO A 64 18.98 27.94 -0.07
CA PRO A 64 18.18 28.52 -1.15
C PRO A 64 18.96 28.51 -2.47
N PRO A 65 18.33 28.18 -3.62
CA PRO A 65 16.89 28.01 -3.86
C PRO A 65 16.40 26.56 -3.82
N TYR A 66 17.20 25.62 -3.32
CA TYR A 66 16.89 24.19 -3.32
C TYR A 66 16.16 23.73 -2.05
N ASP A 67 15.93 24.65 -1.11
CA ASP A 67 15.14 24.40 0.07
C ASP A 67 13.65 24.22 -0.28
N GLN A 68 12.93 23.50 0.56
CA GLN A 68 11.52 23.25 0.34
C GLN A 68 10.72 24.57 0.43
N ARG A 69 10.17 25.02 -0.71
CA ARG A 69 9.40 26.26 -0.84
C ARG A 69 8.20 26.30 0.10
N GLN A 70 8.14 27.33 0.94
CA GLN A 70 6.94 27.68 1.69
C GLN A 70 5.99 28.50 0.81
N ILE A 71 4.75 28.04 0.66
CA ILE A 71 3.74 28.77 -0.13
C ILE A 71 3.10 29.83 0.78
N PRO A 72 3.19 31.12 0.41
CA PRO A 72 2.56 32.18 1.19
C PRO A 72 1.04 31.96 1.28
N PRO A 73 0.41 32.17 2.46
CA PRO A 73 -1.03 31.96 2.64
C PRO A 73 -1.89 32.85 1.73
N GLU A 74 -1.38 34.01 1.32
CA GLU A 74 -2.01 34.95 0.39
C GLU A 74 -2.15 34.35 -1.02
N MET A 75 -1.23 33.45 -1.40
CA MET A 75 -1.20 32.81 -2.72
C MET A 75 -2.13 31.59 -2.79
N THR A 76 -2.36 30.91 -1.66
CA THR A 76 -3.31 29.78 -1.57
C THR A 76 -4.37 29.97 -0.49
N PRO A 77 -5.31 30.91 -0.69
CA PRO A 77 -6.35 31.19 0.30
C PRO A 77 -7.21 30.02 0.76
N TRP A 78 -7.55 29.15 -0.20
CA TRP A 78 -8.39 27.99 0.01
C TRP A 78 -7.69 26.86 0.77
N LEU A 79 -6.35 26.90 0.87
CA LEU A 79 -5.56 25.84 1.52
C LEU A 79 -5.51 26.01 3.05
N ASN A 80 -5.47 27.25 3.53
CA ASN A 80 -5.41 27.57 4.97
C ASN A 80 -6.32 28.77 5.32
N PRO A 81 -7.65 28.65 5.22
CA PRO A 81 -8.57 29.79 5.37
C PRO A 81 -8.51 30.46 6.75
N HIS A 82 -8.15 29.70 7.80
CA HIS A 82 -8.02 30.19 9.18
C HIS A 82 -6.75 31.02 9.43
N LYS A 83 -5.78 31.03 8.50
CA LYS A 83 -4.54 31.81 8.64
C LYS A 83 -4.66 33.22 8.06
N MET A 84 -5.84 33.59 7.57
CA MET A 84 -6.08 34.92 7.02
C MET A 84 -6.51 35.92 8.08
N PRO A 85 -6.07 37.18 7.98
CA PRO A 85 -6.69 38.24 8.76
C PRO A 85 -8.17 38.36 8.39
N ALA A 86 -9.02 38.63 9.39
CA ALA A 86 -10.42 38.99 9.14
C ALA A 86 -10.45 40.24 8.24
N LYS A 87 -11.26 40.17 7.19
CA LYS A 87 -11.33 41.18 6.13
C LYS A 87 -12.09 42.42 6.56
#